data_AF-A0A5Q0LLR2-F1
#
_entry.id   AF-A0A5Q0LLR2-F1
#
_cell.length_a   1.000
_cell.length_b   1.000
_cell.length_c   1.000
_cell.angle_alpha   90.00
_cell.angle_beta   90.00
_cell.angle_gamma   90.00
#
_symmetry.space_group_name_H-M   'P 1'
#
loop_
_entity.id
_entity.type
_entity.pdbx_description
1 polymer ?
#
loop_
_entity_poly.entity_id
_entity_poly.type
_entity_poly.pdbx_seq_one_letter_code
_entity_poly.pdbx_strand_id
1 'polypeptide(L)'
;MTNSDLMSPATLSLREREVLTHLATGQTHAAIARCMRLSPHTVDTYLRRIRAKTGATNRVQLLLYALSISSAQTVGTTEDRRATRQVSGAVTR
;
A
#
# COMPACT_ATOMS: atom_id res chain seq x y z
N MET A 1 18.07 -4.48 -24.05
CA MET A 1 16.71 -4.47 -23.47
C MET A 1 16.64 -3.29 -22.52
N THR A 2 15.87 -2.27 -22.88
CA THR A 2 15.92 -0.90 -22.36
C THR A 2 15.28 -0.77 -20.97
N ASN A 3 16.09 -0.49 -19.95
CA ASN A 3 15.69 -0.33 -18.55
C ASN A 3 15.08 1.06 -18.23
N SER A 4 14.73 1.86 -19.25
CA SER A 4 14.43 3.30 -19.12
C SER A 4 12.94 3.62 -18.89
N ASP A 5 12.03 2.65 -19.01
CA ASP A 5 10.58 2.85 -18.83
C ASP A 5 10.08 2.50 -17.41
N LEU A 6 10.97 2.04 -16.52
CA LEU A 6 10.63 1.39 -15.25
C LEU A 6 10.08 2.31 -14.14
N MET A 7 9.86 3.59 -14.38
CA MET A 7 9.55 4.53 -13.29
C MET A 7 8.64 5.69 -13.68
N SER A 8 7.62 5.44 -14.50
CA SER A 8 6.55 6.44 -14.68
C SER A 8 5.38 6.18 -13.74
N PRO A 9 5.19 6.97 -12.66
CA PRO A 9 4.05 6.87 -11.75
C PRO A 9 2.69 7.16 -12.41
N ALA A 10 2.70 7.63 -13.67
CA ALA A 10 1.52 8.03 -14.43
C ALA A 10 0.66 6.86 -14.94
N THR A 11 1.16 5.61 -14.91
CA THR A 11 0.46 4.46 -15.51
C THR A 11 -0.47 3.71 -14.55
N LEU A 12 -0.42 4.03 -13.26
CA LEU A 12 -1.24 3.36 -12.24
C LEU A 12 -2.54 4.12 -11.98
N SER A 13 -3.64 3.36 -11.94
CA SER A 13 -4.94 3.87 -11.50
C SER A 13 -4.92 4.25 -10.03
N LEU A 14 -5.91 5.03 -9.60
CA LEU A 14 -6.07 5.43 -8.19
C LEU A 14 -6.14 4.21 -7.26
N ARG A 15 -6.92 3.18 -7.63
CA ARG A 15 -7.05 1.94 -6.84
C ARG A 15 -5.75 1.15 -6.76
N GLU A 16 -4.99 1.11 -7.85
CA GLU A 16 -3.68 0.43 -7.86
C GLU A 16 -2.66 1.15 -6.95
N ARG A 17 -2.69 2.49 -6.91
CA ARG A 17 -1.88 3.28 -5.97
C ARG A 17 -2.28 3.04 -4.52
N GLU A 18 -3.57 3.00 -4.21
CA GLU A 18 -4.06 2.68 -2.86
C GLU A 18 -3.53 1.32 -2.37
N VAL A 19 -3.62 0.27 -3.22
CA VAL A 19 -3.08 -1.06 -2.91
C VAL A 19 -1.56 -0.99 -2.63
N LEU A 20 -0.81 -0.25 -3.45
CA LEU A 20 0.63 -0.06 -3.26
C LEU A 20 0.98 0.66 -1.96
N THR A 21 0.25 1.72 -1.62
CA THR A 21 0.46 2.46 -0.36
C THR A 21 0.26 1.54 0.84
N HIS A 22 -0.83 0.76 0.84
CA HIS A 22 -1.07 -0.21 1.90
C HIS A 22 0.03 -1.29 1.97
N LEU A 23 0.52 -1.75 0.83
CA LEU A 23 1.63 -2.69 0.77
C LEU A 23 2.95 -2.08 1.29
N ALA A 24 3.22 -0.80 1.00
CA ALA A 24 4.37 -0.03 1.50
C ALA A 24 4.36 0.11 3.03
N THR A 25 3.19 0.21 3.64
CA THR A 25 3.04 0.21 5.10
C THR A 25 3.27 -1.16 5.75
N GLY A 26 3.62 -2.19 4.96
CA GLY A 26 3.92 -3.53 5.46
C GLY A 26 2.70 -4.43 5.67
N GLN A 27 1.50 -3.99 5.24
CA GLN A 27 0.28 -4.78 5.41
C GLN A 27 0.30 -6.09 4.60
N THR A 28 -0.34 -7.12 5.15
CA THR A 28 -0.56 -8.40 4.44
C THR A 28 -1.70 -8.27 3.45
N HIS A 29 -1.74 -9.10 2.39
CA HIS A 29 -2.81 -9.03 1.39
C HIS A 29 -4.22 -9.11 2.00
N ALA A 30 -4.40 -9.92 3.06
CA ALA A 30 -5.65 -10.02 3.80
C ALA A 30 -5.99 -8.74 4.61
N ALA A 31 -4.99 -8.02 5.12
CA ALA A 31 -5.21 -6.72 5.75
C ALA A 31 -5.57 -5.64 4.72
N ILE A 32 -4.88 -5.62 3.58
CA ILE A 32 -5.18 -4.71 2.45
C ILE A 32 -6.61 -4.95 1.96
N ALA A 33 -6.98 -6.23 1.78
CA ALA A 33 -8.32 -6.64 1.38
C ALA A 33 -9.39 -6.12 2.35
N ARG A 34 -9.17 -6.25 3.67
CA ARG A 34 -10.07 -5.71 4.70
C ARG A 34 -10.14 -4.18 4.67
N CYS A 35 -9.01 -3.49 4.55
CA CYS A 35 -8.96 -2.02 4.48
C CYS A 35 -9.72 -1.48 3.26
N MET A 36 -9.60 -2.14 2.11
CA MET A 36 -10.22 -1.71 0.86
C MET A 36 -11.61 -2.33 0.61
N ARG A 37 -12.12 -3.15 1.54
CA ARG A 37 -13.36 -3.95 1.39
C ARG A 37 -13.37 -4.81 0.12
N LEU A 38 -12.24 -5.45 -0.17
CA LEU A 38 -12.02 -6.35 -1.30
C LEU A 38 -11.80 -7.79 -0.83
N SER A 39 -11.87 -8.75 -1.76
CA SER A 39 -11.37 -10.10 -1.52
C SER A 39 -9.83 -10.13 -1.62
N PRO A 40 -9.14 -10.98 -0.83
CA PRO A 40 -7.71 -11.22 -1.00
C PRO A 40 -7.33 -11.60 -2.44
N HIS A 41 -8.21 -12.30 -3.16
CA HIS A 41 -8.00 -12.66 -4.56
C HIS A 41 -8.05 -11.45 -5.50
N THR A 42 -8.91 -10.48 -5.19
CA THR A 42 -8.96 -9.21 -5.93
C THR A 42 -7.69 -8.40 -5.69
N VAL A 43 -7.18 -8.37 -4.46
CA VAL A 43 -5.89 -7.72 -4.15
C VAL A 43 -4.74 -8.36 -4.94
N ASP A 44 -4.69 -9.69 -5.01
CA ASP A 44 -3.69 -10.39 -5.82
C ASP A 44 -3.78 -10.03 -7.32
N THR A 45 -5.01 -9.93 -7.84
CA THR A 45 -5.26 -9.47 -9.21
C THR A 45 -4.74 -8.05 -9.44
N TYR A 46 -4.98 -7.13 -8.50
CA TYR A 46 -4.42 -5.78 -8.57
C TYR A 46 -2.90 -5.81 -8.56
N LEU A 47 -2.27 -6.58 -7.66
CA LEU A 47 -0.81 -6.69 -7.59
C LEU A 47 -0.21 -7.25 -8.88
N ARG A 48 -0.86 -8.24 -9.52
CA ARG A 48 -0.44 -8.76 -10.81
C ARG A 48 -0.48 -7.70 -11.91
N ARG A 49 -1.55 -6.90 -11.96
CA ARG A 49 -1.67 -5.78 -12.92
C ARG A 49 -0.63 -4.71 -12.66
N ILE A 50 -0.39 -4.35 -11.40
CA ILE A 50 0.62 -3.38 -11.01
C ILE A 50 2.01 -3.87 -11.43
N ARG A 51 2.35 -5.14 -11.17
CA ARG A 51 3.61 -5.74 -11.61
C ARG A 51 3.78 -5.70 -13.13
N ALA A 52 2.73 -6.02 -13.88
CA ALA A 52 2.75 -5.94 -15.33
C ALA A 52 2.99 -4.51 -15.84
N LYS A 53 2.46 -3.50 -15.15
CA LYS A 53 2.64 -2.08 -15.50
C LYS A 53 3.97 -1.48 -15.06
N THR A 54 4.52 -1.95 -13.94
CA THR A 54 5.74 -1.41 -13.31
C THR A 54 6.99 -2.21 -13.68
N GLY A 55 6.84 -3.40 -14.26
CA GLY A 55 7.94 -4.34 -14.49
C GLY A 55 8.46 -5.02 -13.21
N ALA A 56 7.86 -4.75 -12.05
CA ALA A 56 8.29 -5.35 -10.80
C ALA A 56 8.00 -6.87 -10.78
N THR A 57 9.02 -7.67 -10.49
CA THR A 57 8.88 -9.13 -10.39
C THR A 57 8.64 -9.59 -8.95
N ASN A 58 9.21 -8.87 -7.99
CA ASN A 58 9.20 -9.26 -6.58
C ASN A 58 8.52 -8.23 -5.68
N ARG A 59 8.02 -8.68 -4.51
CA ARG A 59 7.43 -7.80 -3.48
C ARG A 59 8.38 -6.67 -3.08
N VAL A 60 9.68 -6.96 -2.98
CA VAL A 60 10.70 -5.97 -2.63
C VAL A 60 10.81 -4.89 -3.70
N GLN A 61 10.79 -5.24 -4.98
CA GLN A 61 10.79 -4.24 -6.06
C GLN A 61 9.52 -3.39 -6.04
N LEU A 62 8.37 -4.01 -5.74
CA LEU A 62 7.10 -3.31 -5.59
C LEU A 62 7.12 -2.32 -4.41
N LEU A 63 7.74 -2.72 -3.30
CA LEU A 63 7.97 -1.87 -2.13
C LEU A 63 8.90 -0.70 -2.43
N LEU A 64 10.04 -0.96 -3.08
CA LEU A 64 10.98 0.08 -3.51
C LEU A 64 10.32 1.09 -4.46
N TYR A 65 9.51 0.59 -5.39
CA TYR A 65 8.72 1.43 -6.27
C TYR A 65 7.72 2.29 -5.48
N ALA A 66 6.96 1.69 -4.56
CA ALA A 66 6.03 2.41 -3.70
C ALA A 66 6.70 3.49 -2.84
N LEU A 67 7.92 3.24 -2.34
CA LEU A 67 8.71 4.22 -1.60
C LEU A 67 9.19 5.37 -2.50
N SER A 68 9.62 5.10 -3.73
CA SER A 68 10.05 6.14 -4.68
C SER A 68 8.92 7.10 -5.10
N ILE A 69 7.67 6.61 -5.18
CA ILE A 69 6.50 7.46 -5.44
C ILE A 69 5.97 8.13 -4.17
N SER A 70 6.24 7.56 -2.99
CA SER A 70 5.84 8.13 -1.70
C SER A 70 6.76 9.25 -1.24
N SER A 71 8.05 9.25 -1.61
CA SER A 71 8.95 10.39 -1.31
C SER A 71 8.52 11.67 -2.03
N ALA A 72 7.73 11.58 -3.10
CA ALA A 72 7.09 12.71 -3.77
C ALA A 72 5.77 13.15 -3.11
N GLN A 73 5.23 12.37 -2.16
CA GLN A 73 4.00 12.67 -1.42
C GLN A 73 4.30 12.85 0.07
N THR A 74 5.09 13.88 0.38
CA THR A 74 5.30 14.33 1.78
C THR A 74 4.65 15.70 1.98
N VAL A 75 3.37 15.87 1.65
CA VAL A 75 2.57 16.99 2.21
C VAL A 75 1.09 16.59 2.23
N GLY A 76 0.51 16.53 3.43
CA GLY A 76 -0.93 16.66 3.64
C GLY A 76 -1.73 15.36 3.68
N THR A 77 -1.84 14.74 4.86
CA THR A 77 -3.12 14.25 5.39
C THR A 77 -2.93 13.81 6.84
N THR A 78 -3.11 14.79 7.72
CA THR A 78 -3.97 14.65 8.91
C THR A 78 -3.69 13.42 9.78
N GLU A 79 -2.72 13.59 10.68
CA GLU A 79 -2.76 12.97 12.01
C GLU A 79 -4.09 13.35 12.70
N ASP A 80 -5.14 12.56 12.49
CA ASP A 80 -6.34 12.56 13.35
C ASP A 80 -6.68 11.13 13.81
N ARG A 81 -5.69 10.50 14.46
CA ARG A 81 -5.86 9.28 15.26
C ARG A 81 -5.14 9.35 16.61
N ARG A 82 -4.95 10.56 17.15
CA ARG A 82 -4.47 10.79 18.53
C ARG A 82 -5.62 11.23 19.45
N ALA A 83 -6.63 10.38 19.61
CA ALA A 83 -7.58 10.37 20.74
C ALA A 83 -8.37 9.06 20.57
N THR A 84 -8.31 8.05 21.43
CA THR A 84 -8.25 7.96 22.89
C THR A 84 -7.55 6.63 23.25
N ARG A 85 -6.45 6.66 24.02
CA ARG A 85 -6.40 6.42 25.48
C ARG A 85 -6.79 4.97 25.85
N GLN A 86 -5.77 4.10 25.95
CA GLN A 86 -5.26 3.48 27.19
C GLN A 86 -6.21 2.46 27.85
N VAL A 87 -5.91 1.16 27.73
CA VAL A 87 -5.23 0.27 28.70
C VAL A 87 -5.88 0.19 30.09
N SER A 88 -6.05 -1.06 30.54
CA SER A 88 -6.11 -1.51 31.94
C SER A 88 -7.47 -1.30 32.63
N GLY A 89 -8.18 -2.29 33.16
CA GLY A 89 -7.73 -3.45 33.91
C GLY A 89 -8.14 -3.27 35.38
N ALA A 90 -8.89 -4.24 35.93
CA ALA A 90 -9.23 -4.41 37.36
C ALA A 90 -10.36 -3.46 37.88
N VAL A 91 -11.26 -3.81 38.81
CA VAL A 91 -11.31 -4.81 39.88
C VAL A 91 -12.78 -5.16 40.15
N THR A 92 -13.06 -6.43 40.41
CA THR A 92 -14.28 -6.95 41.02
C THR A 92 -14.45 -6.45 42.45
N ARG A 93 -15.57 -5.80 42.77
CA ARG A 93 -16.33 -6.06 44.01
C ARG A 93 -17.74 -5.49 43.94
#